data_AF-A0A920UEC4-F1
#
_entry.id   AF-A0A920UEC4-F1
#
_cell.length_a   1.000
_cell.length_b   1.000
_cell.length_c   1.000
_cell.angle_alpha   90.00
_cell.angle_beta   90.00
_cell.angle_gamma   90.00
#
_symmetry.space_group_name_H-M   'P 1'
#
loop_
_entity.id
_entity.type
_entity.pdbx_description
1 polymer ?
#
loop_
_entity_poly.entity_id
_entity_poly.type
_entity_poly.pdbx_seq_one_letter_code
_entity_poly.pdbx_strand_id
1 'polypeptide(L)' 'MGYAFRTKRYRYVEWQDWKSKDIVGRELYDFEDDPFEMSNVADEGKNRSVIVELSERLARGWQSALPAKE' A
#
# COMPACT_ATOMS: atom_id res chain seq x y z
N MET A 1 -8.82 6.37 -9.12
CA MET A 1 -7.46 6.90 -8.97
C MET A 1 -6.66 5.91 -8.15
N GLY A 2 -5.49 5.49 -8.65
CA GLY A 2 -4.61 4.55 -7.95
C GLY A 2 -3.56 5.31 -7.13
N TYR A 3 -3.42 4.94 -5.86
CA TYR A 3 -2.43 5.49 -4.94
C TYR A 3 -1.47 4.37 -4.54
N ALA A 4 -0.18 4.54 -4.83
CA ALA A 4 0.82 3.53 -4.55
C ALA A 4 1.76 3.98 -3.42
N PHE A 5 2.07 3.06 -2.52
CA PHE A 5 3.05 3.23 -1.46
C PHE A 5 4.07 2.09 -1.53
N ARG A 6 5.34 2.43 -1.74
CA ARG A 6 6.43 1.46 -1.82
C ARG A 6 7.32 1.57 -0.60
N THR A 7 7.57 0.44 0.04
CA THR A 7 8.55 0.27 1.11
C THR A 7 9.69 -0.61 0.61
N LYS A 8 10.69 -0.88 1.47
CA LYS A 8 11.78 -1.81 1.15
C LYS A 8 11.29 -3.25 0.91
N ARG A 9 10.21 -3.64 1.60
CA ARG A 9 9.66 -5.01 1.59
C ARG A 9 8.38 -5.13 0.81
N TYR A 10 7.47 -4.18 0.93
CA TYR A 10 6.13 -4.26 0.33
C TYR A 10 5.88 -3.15 -0.68
N ARG A 11 5.10 -3.47 -1.72
CA ARG A 11 4.38 -2.50 -2.53
C ARG A 11 2.89 -2.60 -2.26
N TYR A 12 2.31 -1.51 -1.80
CA TYR A 12 0.87 -1.37 -1.58
C TYR A 12 0.27 -0.45 -2.63
N VAL A 13 -0.86 -0.83 -3.20
CA VAL A 13 -1.64 -0.01 -4.13
C VAL A 13 -3.07 0.04 -3.64
N GLU A 14 -3.61 1.24 -3.52
CA GLU A 14 -5.00 1.48 -3.15
C GLU A 14 -5.73 2.16 -4.31
N TRP A 15 -6.79 1.52 -4.78
CA TRP A 15 -7.65 2.04 -5.81
C TRP A 15 -8.83 2.73 -5.16
N GLN A 16 -8.95 4.04 -5.38
CA GLN A 16 -10.08 4.82 -4.89
C GLN A 16 -10.95 5.26 -6.06
N ASP A 17 -12.27 5.25 -5.89
CA ASP A 17 -13.18 5.87 -6.85
C ASP A 17 -12.90 7.39 -6.93
N TRP A 18 -12.92 7.93 -8.14
CA TRP A 18 -12.55 9.32 -8.36
C TRP A 18 -13.65 10.31 -7.92
N LYS A 19 -14.92 9.88 -7.89
CA LYS A 19 -16.05 10.71 -7.44
C LYS A 19 -16.26 10.58 -5.94
N SER A 20 -16.37 9.35 -5.44
CA SER A 20 -16.75 9.11 -4.05
C SER A 20 -15.57 9.01 -3.09
N LYS A 21 -14.34 8.83 -3.61
CA LYS A 21 -13.12 8.53 -2.81
C LYS A 21 -13.20 7.21 -2.02
N ASP A 22 -14.21 6.39 -2.26
CA ASP A 22 -14.31 5.04 -1.70
C ASP A 22 -13.20 4.14 -2.23
N ILE A 23 -12.67 3.28 -1.36
CA ILE A 23 -11.67 2.28 -1.75
C ILE A 23 -12.40 1.17 -2.52
N VAL A 24 -12.14 1.10 -3.83
CA VAL A 24 -12.72 0.10 -4.74
C VAL A 24 -11.82 -1.12 -4.92
N GLY A 25 -10.56 -1.04 -4.49
CA GLY A 25 -9.62 -2.16 -4.57
C GLY A 25 -8.34 -1.90 -3.80
N ARG A 26 -7.67 -2.99 -3.41
CA ARG A 26 -6.37 -2.96 -2.73
C ARG A 26 -5.48 -4.04 -3.31
N GLU A 27 -4.21 -3.73 -3.45
CA GLU A 27 -3.18 -4.68 -3.85
C GLU A 27 -1.99 -4.56 -2.91
N LEU A 28 -1.41 -5.71 -2.58
CA LEU A 28 -0.23 -5.81 -1.74
C LEU A 28 0.68 -6.86 -2.33
N TYR A 29 1.93 -6.49 -2.57
CA TYR A 29 2.97 -7.36 -3.07
C TYR A 29 4.12 -7.37 -2.05
N ASP A 30 4.57 -8.56 -1.63
CA ASP A 30 5.74 -8.74 -0.76
C ASP A 30 6.96 -9.08 -1.62
N PHE A 31 7.95 -8.19 -1.70
CA PHE A 31 9.19 -8.40 -2.44
C PHE A 31 10.17 -9.36 -1.74
N GLU A 32 10.02 -9.61 -0.43
CA GLU A 32 10.85 -10.61 0.25
C GLU A 32 10.41 -12.03 -0.12
N ASP A 33 9.10 -12.27 -0.22
CA ASP A 33 8.56 -13.58 -0.54
C ASP A 33 8.43 -13.79 -2.07
N ASP A 34 8.09 -12.72 -2.80
CA ASP A 34 7.86 -12.75 -4.24
C ASP A 34 8.51 -11.54 -4.95
N PRO A 35 9.81 -11.62 -5.28
CA PRO A 35 10.56 -10.50 -5.86
C PRO A 35 10.04 -10.06 -7.25
N PHE A 36 9.14 -10.83 -7.86
CA PHE A 36 8.57 -10.56 -9.17
C PHE A 36 7.17 -9.94 -9.14
N GLU A 37 6.60 -9.65 -7.96
CA GLU A 37 5.26 -9.03 -7.83
C GLU A 37 4.16 -9.82 -8.57
N MET A 38 4.28 -11.14 -8.63
CA MET A 38 3.34 -12.04 -9.28
C MET A 38 2.11 -12.35 -8.42
N SER A 39 2.22 -12.30 -7.10
CA SER A 39 1.11 -12.62 -6.19
C SER A 39 0.58 -11.39 -5.44
N ASN A 40 -0.67 -11.03 -5.73
CA ASN A 40 -1.40 -10.07 -4.92
C ASN A 40 -1.87 -10.75 -3.63
N VAL A 41 -1.21 -10.41 -2.52
CA VAL A 41 -1.48 -10.96 -1.19
C VAL A 41 -2.36 -10.04 -0.34
N ALA A 42 -3.08 -9.08 -0.95
CA ALA A 42 -3.95 -8.15 -0.23
C ALA A 42 -5.18 -8.82 0.39
N ASP A 43 -5.67 -9.91 -0.21
CA ASP A 43 -6.84 -10.64 0.30
C ASP A 43 -6.46 -11.66 1.39
N GLU A 44 -5.16 -11.92 1.58
CA GLU A 44 -4.72 -12.82 2.63
C GLU A 44 -4.89 -12.19 4.02
N GLY A 45 -5.69 -12.83 4.87
CA GLY A 45 -6.00 -12.33 6.22
C GLY A 45 -4.75 -12.06 7.08
N LYS A 46 -3.64 -12.76 6.84
CA LYS A 46 -2.35 -12.54 7.53
C LYS A 46 -1.76 -11.15 7.27
N ASN A 47 -2.08 -10.55 6.13
CA ASN A 47 -1.56 -9.26 5.70
C ASN A 47 -2.47 -8.08 6.06
N ARG A 48 -3.61 -8.35 6.69
CA ARG A 48 -4.60 -7.31 7.03
C ARG A 48 -4.01 -6.21 7.92
N SER A 49 -3.14 -6.58 8.87
CA SER A 49 -2.42 -5.60 9.71
C SER A 49 -1.47 -4.73 8.88
N VAL A 50 -0.76 -5.33 7.92
CA VAL A 50 0.16 -4.61 7.02
C VAL A 50 -0.61 -3.64 6.14
N ILE A 51 -1.75 -4.06 5.58
CA ILE A 51 -2.62 -3.19 4.77
C ILE A 51 -3.12 -2.00 5.58
N VAL A 52 -3.55 -2.21 6.82
CA VAL A 52 -4.00 -1.11 7.69
C VAL A 52 -2.86 -0.13 7.93
N GLU A 53 -1.68 -0.61 8.32
CA GLU A 53 -0.51 0.25 8.55
C GLU A 53 -0.13 1.04 7.28
N LEU A 54 -0.06 0.38 6.13
CA LEU A 54 0.32 1.01 4.86
C LEU A 54 -0.74 1.99 4.36
N SER A 55 -2.03 1.68 4.55
CA SER A 55 -3.14 2.59 4.23
C SER A 55 -3.09 3.84 5.11
N GLU A 56 -2.82 3.70 6.41
CA GLU A 56 -2.65 4.86 7.30
C GLU A 56 -1.43 5.71 6.91
N ARG A 57 -0.31 5.08 6.52
CA ARG A 57 0.87 5.80 6.03
C ARG A 57 0.59 6.53 4.73
N LEU A 58 -0.16 5.90 3.82
CA LEU A 58 -0.60 6.50 2.57
C LEU A 58 -1.56 7.67 2.82
N ALA A 59 -2.49 7.54 3.77
CA ALA A 59 -3.44 8.59 4.16
C ALA A 59 -2.76 9.81 4.78
N ARG A 60 -1.66 9.60 5.54
CA ARG A 60 -0.79 10.69 6.01
C ARG A 60 -0.02 11.39 4.88
N GLY A 61 -0.12 10.88 3.66
CA GLY A 61 0.45 11.47 2.46
C GLY A 61 1.96 11.34 2.36
N TRP A 62 2.49 11.75 1.21
CA TRP A 62 3.93 11.78 0.93
C TRP A 62 4.74 12.64 1.92
N GLN A 63 4.08 13.57 2.62
CA GLN A 63 4.71 14.45 3.60
C GLN A 63 5.27 13.68 4.80
N SER A 64 4.62 12.60 5.23
CA SER A 64 5.13 11.71 6.29
C SER A 64 6.18 10.71 5.79
N ALA A 65 6.39 10.64 4.47
CA ALA A 65 7.43 9.82 3.85
C ALA A 65 8.71 10.61 3.57
N LEU A 66 8.75 11.90 3.93
CA LEU A 66 9.96 12.71 3.82
C LEU A 66 11.02 12.20 4.82
N PRO A 67 12.28 12.02 4.41
CA PRO A 67 13.35 11.73 5.34
C PRO A 67 13.47 12.86 6.37
N ALA A 68 13.83 12.52 7.61
CA ALA A 68 14.14 13.52 8.62
C ALA A 68 15.23 14.44 8.06
N LYS A 69 14.98 15.75 8.10
CA LYS A 69 15.94 16.75 7.64
C LYS A 69 17.13 16.73 8.61
N GLU A 70 18.29 16.31 8.14
CA GLU A 70 19.58 16.43 8.84
C GLU A 70 19.97 17.90 9.06
#